data_AF-A0A968Q5G7-F1
#
_entry.id   AF-A0A968Q5G7-F1
#
_cell.length_a   1.000
_cell.length_b   1.000
_cell.length_c   1.000
_cell.angle_alpha   90.00
_cell.angle_beta   90.00
_cell.angle_gamma   90.00
#
_symmetry.space_group_name_H-M   'P 1'
#
loop_
_entity.id
_entity.type
_entity.pdbx_description
1 polymer ?
#
loop_
_entity_poly.entity_id
_entity_poly.type
_entity_poly.pdbx_seq_one_letter_code
_entity_poly.pdbx_strand_id
1 'polypeptide(L)'
;PTGGYMALNFRSRAIYASFLSNLVGIDWRYGALHFMRHLIDGDCPIDHYQWAMQSGVTHCLDKTWTRIYNPGQVAVDRCDPDGRFIKRWVPELADLPPEQLGQPPPMTNYPAPMLNYKAARQHRVKQLEAQRGKFLNTANLLPYLAALPEDLTPFGTDLYGGEVAWANQLQTEMFPPPLALEQLGTQEAKLLRTWFVAHVNILPARSRRRQAKTATIDPNIQQLSLLGDPP
;
A
#
# COMPACT_ATOMS: atom_id res chain seq x y z
N PRO A 1 8.50 1.86 29.08
CA PRO A 1 9.54 1.73 28.04
C PRO A 1 8.98 1.00 26.81
N THR A 2 8.39 1.74 25.87
CA THR A 2 7.74 1.26 24.63
C THR A 2 8.74 0.84 23.53
N GLY A 3 9.92 0.36 23.90
CA GLY A 3 11.03 0.03 22.98
C GLY A 3 10.80 -1.14 22.01
N GLY A 4 9.55 -1.62 21.86
CA GLY A 4 9.21 -2.76 21.00
C GLY A 4 9.59 -2.51 19.55
N TYR A 5 9.49 -1.26 19.11
CA TYR A 5 9.79 -0.82 17.75
C TYR A 5 11.28 -0.91 17.39
N MET A 6 12.20 -0.84 18.37
CA MET A 6 13.63 -1.09 18.13
C MET A 6 13.94 -2.57 17.85
N ALA A 7 13.03 -3.48 18.21
CA ALA A 7 13.19 -4.93 18.07
C ALA A 7 12.27 -5.53 16.99
N LEU A 8 11.52 -4.72 16.23
CA LEU A 8 10.66 -5.21 15.16
C LEU A 8 11.49 -5.54 13.91
N ASN A 9 11.73 -6.84 13.69
CA ASN A 9 12.33 -7.32 12.45
C ASN A 9 11.37 -7.16 11.25
N PHE A 10 11.91 -7.32 10.04
CA PHE A 10 11.18 -7.21 8.79
C PHE A 10 9.90 -8.06 8.73
N ARG A 11 9.95 -9.29 9.24
CA ARG A 11 8.82 -10.22 9.18
C ARG A 11 7.69 -9.80 10.12
N SER A 12 8.02 -9.31 11.31
CA SER A 12 7.03 -8.74 12.23
C SER A 12 6.34 -7.55 11.59
N ARG A 13 7.11 -6.63 10.96
CA ARG A 13 6.57 -5.47 10.22
C ARG A 13 5.60 -5.90 9.12
N ALA A 14 5.94 -6.93 8.34
CA ALA A 14 5.06 -7.48 7.31
C ALA A 14 3.75 -8.07 7.87
N ILE A 15 3.81 -8.73 9.04
CA ILE A 15 2.62 -9.24 9.72
C ILE A 15 1.71 -8.09 10.17
N TYR A 16 2.26 -7.02 10.75
CA TYR A 16 1.50 -5.82 11.13
C TYR A 16 0.82 -5.20 9.91
N ALA A 17 1.57 -5.02 8.82
CA ALA A 17 1.03 -4.43 7.60
C ALA A 17 -0.13 -5.25 7.05
N SER A 18 0.06 -6.57 6.93
CA SER A 18 -0.98 -7.47 6.44
C SER A 18 -2.18 -7.55 7.38
N PHE A 19 -1.97 -7.55 8.70
CA PHE A 19 -3.08 -7.54 9.67
C PHE A 19 -3.94 -6.28 9.51
N LEU A 20 -3.31 -5.10 9.55
CA LEU A 20 -3.99 -3.82 9.44
C LEU A 20 -4.76 -3.70 8.12
N SER A 21 -4.10 -3.99 6.99
CA SER A 21 -4.70 -3.76 5.68
C SER A 21 -5.58 -4.89 5.18
N ASN A 22 -5.15 -6.15 5.33
CA ASN A 22 -5.86 -7.29 4.74
C ASN A 22 -6.90 -7.89 5.68
N LEU A 23 -6.68 -7.88 6.99
CA LEU A 23 -7.61 -8.48 7.95
C LEU A 23 -8.59 -7.45 8.52
N VAL A 24 -8.09 -6.28 8.94
CA VAL A 24 -8.95 -5.21 9.48
C VAL A 24 -9.57 -4.37 8.37
N GLY A 25 -8.87 -4.20 7.24
CA GLY A 25 -9.36 -3.41 6.10
C GLY A 25 -9.07 -1.90 6.20
N ILE A 26 -8.11 -1.51 7.04
CA ILE A 26 -7.66 -0.12 7.17
C ILE A 26 -6.67 0.21 6.05
N ASP A 27 -6.71 1.44 5.56
CA ASP A 27 -5.76 1.92 4.55
C ASP A 27 -4.31 1.82 5.06
N TRP A 28 -3.44 1.20 4.26
CA TRP A 28 -2.05 0.94 4.62
C TRP A 28 -1.26 2.21 4.93
N ARG A 29 -1.65 3.35 4.36
CA ARG A 29 -0.96 4.64 4.57
C ARG A 29 -1.00 5.09 6.02
N TYR A 30 -2.06 4.76 6.77
CA TYR A 30 -2.12 5.05 8.20
C TYR A 30 -1.08 4.26 8.99
N GLY A 31 -0.84 3.00 8.61
CA GLY A 31 0.19 2.16 9.20
C GLY A 31 1.60 2.63 8.87
N ALA A 32 1.85 2.99 7.61
CA ALA A 32 3.13 3.55 7.17
C ALA A 32 3.47 4.83 7.95
N LEU A 33 2.51 5.77 8.05
CA LEU A 33 2.69 6.99 8.83
C LEU A 33 2.93 6.72 10.32
N HIS A 34 2.28 5.69 10.89
CA HIS A 34 2.55 5.28 12.27
C HIS A 34 3.98 4.75 12.42
N PHE A 35 4.44 3.92 11.48
CA PHE A 35 5.81 3.38 11.51
C PHE A 35 6.86 4.47 11.33
N MET A 36 6.69 5.37 10.37
CA MET A 36 7.59 6.51 10.16
C MET A 36 7.77 7.39 11.39
N ARG A 37 6.77 7.47 12.29
CA ARG A 37 6.85 8.24 13.54
C ARG A 37 7.58 7.51 14.67
N HIS A 38 7.72 6.19 14.62
CA HIS A 38 8.17 5.38 15.75
C HIS A 38 9.38 4.48 15.44
N LEU A 39 9.66 4.21 14.16
CA LEU A 39 10.83 3.44 13.73
C LEU A 39 12.08 4.32 13.72
N ILE A 40 13.13 3.83 14.37
CA ILE A 40 14.43 4.50 14.38
C ILE A 40 15.12 4.47 13.01
N ASP A 41 14.80 3.45 12.20
CA ASP A 41 15.30 3.19 10.85
C ASP A 41 14.26 3.56 9.77
N GLY A 42 13.29 4.42 10.10
CA GLY A 42 12.22 4.83 9.20
C GLY A 42 12.76 5.60 7.98
N ASP A 43 12.76 4.95 6.82
CA ASP A 43 13.03 5.54 5.51
C ASP A 43 11.74 5.54 4.69
N CYS A 44 11.31 6.71 4.21
CA CYS A 44 10.01 6.89 3.58
C CYS A 44 9.81 6.00 2.34
N PRO A 45 10.69 6.04 1.32
CA PRO A 45 10.65 5.11 0.19
C PRO A 45 10.55 3.65 0.59
N ILE A 46 11.37 3.20 1.54
CA ILE A 46 11.41 1.79 1.95
C ILE A 46 10.13 1.42 2.69
N ASP A 47 9.72 2.19 3.70
CA ASP A 47 8.55 1.91 4.52
C ASP A 47 7.26 1.90 3.68
N HIS A 48 7.00 2.96 2.92
CA HIS A 48 5.78 3.08 2.13
C HIS A 48 5.67 2.01 1.05
N TYR A 49 6.78 1.69 0.37
CA TYR A 49 6.77 0.62 -0.62
C TYR A 49 6.49 -0.75 0.02
N GLN A 50 7.07 -1.03 1.19
CA GLN A 50 6.80 -2.28 1.91
C GLN A 50 5.34 -2.36 2.37
N TRP A 51 4.77 -1.29 2.90
CA TRP A 51 3.34 -1.25 3.28
C TRP A 51 2.41 -1.42 2.07
N ALA A 52 2.73 -0.78 0.95
CA ALA A 52 1.98 -0.93 -0.30
C ALA A 52 2.05 -2.37 -0.84
N MET A 53 3.22 -3.00 -0.77
CA MET A 53 3.40 -4.39 -1.19
C MET A 53 2.62 -5.37 -0.30
N GLN A 54 2.73 -5.26 1.02
CA GLN A 54 2.08 -6.18 1.96
C GLN A 54 0.55 -6.00 2.01
N SER A 55 0.05 -4.82 1.66
CA SER A 55 -1.40 -4.57 1.52
C SER A 55 -2.01 -5.09 0.21
N GLY A 56 -1.17 -5.54 -0.73
CA GLY A 56 -1.59 -6.11 -2.01
C GLY A 56 -1.96 -5.07 -3.07
N VAL A 57 -1.62 -3.79 -2.88
CA VAL A 57 -1.94 -2.74 -3.87
C VAL A 57 -0.98 -2.70 -5.04
N THR A 58 0.27 -3.18 -4.88
CA THR A 58 1.27 -3.16 -5.95
C THR A 58 1.17 -4.32 -6.94
N HIS A 59 0.57 -5.45 -6.54
CA HIS A 59 0.50 -6.68 -7.36
C HIS A 59 -0.95 -7.18 -7.49
N CYS A 60 -1.76 -6.47 -8.27
CA CYS A 60 -3.18 -6.82 -8.48
C CYS A 60 -3.38 -8.09 -9.34
N LEU A 61 -2.36 -8.50 -10.11
CA LEU A 61 -2.48 -9.57 -11.11
C LEU A 61 -2.07 -10.96 -10.61
N ASP A 62 -1.10 -11.06 -9.70
CA ASP A 62 -0.59 -12.35 -9.22
C ASP A 62 -1.21 -12.73 -7.86
N LYS A 63 -1.75 -13.95 -7.76
CA LYS A 63 -2.26 -14.52 -6.50
C LYS A 63 -1.14 -14.79 -5.49
N THR A 64 0.05 -15.11 -5.99
CA THR A 64 1.21 -15.57 -5.22
C THR A 64 1.81 -14.46 -4.37
N TRP A 65 1.69 -13.22 -4.84
CA TRP A 65 2.30 -12.04 -4.20
C TRP A 65 1.48 -11.46 -3.04
N THR A 66 0.16 -11.70 -2.99
CA THR A 66 -0.65 -11.21 -1.88
C THR A 66 -0.63 -12.19 -0.71
N ARG A 67 0.23 -11.92 0.29
CA ARG A 67 0.36 -12.74 1.50
C ARG A 67 -0.52 -12.20 2.63
N ILE A 68 -1.57 -12.96 2.97
CA ILE A 68 -2.40 -12.71 4.15
C ILE A 68 -1.86 -13.59 5.29
N TYR A 69 -1.22 -12.97 6.28
CA TYR A 69 -0.60 -13.68 7.40
C TYR A 69 -1.63 -14.06 8.46
N ASN A 70 -1.45 -15.24 9.07
CA ASN A 70 -2.18 -15.61 10.29
C ASN A 70 -1.43 -15.05 11.51
N PRO A 71 -1.99 -14.07 12.25
CA PRO A 71 -1.27 -13.43 13.35
C PRO A 71 -0.91 -14.42 14.47
N GLY A 72 -1.80 -15.34 14.84
CA GLY A 72 -1.53 -16.30 15.92
C GLY A 72 -0.49 -17.35 15.53
N GLN A 73 -0.73 -18.03 14.40
CA GLN A 73 0.13 -19.13 13.96
C GLN A 73 1.52 -18.67 13.51
N VAL A 74 1.64 -17.49 12.89
CA VAL A 74 2.95 -17.01 12.41
C VAL A 74 3.76 -16.40 13.55
N ALA A 75 3.14 -15.77 14.54
CA ALA A 75 3.85 -15.18 15.67
C ALA A 75 4.57 -16.24 16.51
N VAL A 76 3.89 -17.35 16.84
CA VAL A 76 4.44 -18.38 17.74
C VAL A 76 5.17 -19.47 16.96
N ASP A 77 4.48 -20.24 16.12
CA ASP A 77 5.03 -21.49 15.54
C ASP A 77 6.25 -21.28 14.63
N ARG A 78 6.40 -20.09 14.04
CA ARG A 78 7.43 -19.81 13.02
C ARG A 78 8.45 -18.76 13.39
N CYS A 79 8.17 -17.92 14.38
CA CYS A 79 8.97 -16.74 14.68
C CYS A 79 9.39 -16.64 16.13
N ASP A 80 8.61 -17.19 17.07
CA ASP A 80 8.90 -17.16 18.49
C ASP A 80 8.41 -18.45 19.19
N PRO A 81 9.03 -19.63 18.91
CA PRO A 81 8.56 -20.91 19.44
C PRO A 81 8.53 -20.97 20.98
N ASP A 82 9.45 -20.25 21.63
CA ASP A 82 9.56 -20.17 23.08
C ASP A 82 8.68 -19.03 23.68
N GLY A 83 8.01 -18.23 22.84
CA GLY A 83 7.17 -17.12 23.27
C GLY A 83 7.93 -15.96 23.92
N ARG A 84 9.26 -15.88 23.77
CA ARG A 84 10.11 -14.91 24.48
C ARG A 84 9.78 -13.48 24.13
N PHE A 85 9.44 -13.20 22.87
CA PHE A 85 9.04 -11.87 22.43
C PHE A 85 7.69 -11.49 23.02
N ILE A 86 6.70 -12.39 22.93
CA ILE A 86 5.35 -12.13 23.45
C ILE A 86 5.39 -11.90 24.95
N LYS A 87 6.05 -12.78 25.72
CA LYS A 87 6.17 -12.66 27.18
C LYS A 87 6.90 -11.39 27.64
N ARG A 88 7.84 -10.89 26.83
CA ARG A 88 8.56 -9.65 27.11
C ARG A 88 7.69 -8.40 26.91
N TRP A 89 6.87 -8.38 25.86
CA TRP A 89 6.10 -7.20 25.45
C TRP A 89 4.64 -7.21 25.92
N VAL A 90 4.13 -8.37 26.33
CA VAL A 90 2.79 -8.61 26.86
C VAL A 90 2.97 -9.39 28.18
N PRO A 91 3.45 -8.73 29.25
CA PRO A 91 3.86 -9.39 30.49
C PRO A 91 2.72 -10.14 31.20
N GLU A 92 1.45 -9.77 30.95
CA GLU A 92 0.28 -10.50 31.43
C GLU A 92 0.17 -11.94 30.88
N LEU A 93 0.91 -12.26 29.81
CA LEU A 93 1.00 -13.61 29.23
C LEU A 93 2.28 -14.35 29.62
N ALA A 94 3.13 -13.78 30.49
CA ALA A 94 4.45 -14.34 30.83
C ALA A 94 4.38 -15.79 31.35
N ASP A 95 3.35 -16.09 32.14
CA ASP A 95 3.16 -17.39 32.81
C ASP A 95 2.52 -18.44 31.92
N LEU A 96 2.03 -18.08 30.72
CA LEU A 96 1.42 -19.03 29.81
C LEU A 96 2.48 -19.93 29.15
N PRO A 97 2.20 -21.24 28.96
CA PRO A 97 3.02 -22.10 28.12
C PRO A 97 3.10 -21.55 26.68
N PRO A 98 4.26 -21.65 26.00
CA PRO A 98 4.42 -21.12 24.64
C PRO A 98 3.37 -21.62 23.64
N GLU A 99 2.92 -22.86 23.79
CA GLU A 99 1.90 -23.51 22.95
C GLU A 99 0.54 -22.81 23.02
N GLN A 100 0.27 -22.08 24.10
CA GLN A 100 -0.98 -21.35 24.31
C GLN A 100 -0.93 -19.92 23.75
N LEU A 101 0.24 -19.38 23.44
CA LEU A 101 0.40 -17.99 22.99
C LEU A 101 -0.11 -17.74 21.56
N GLY A 102 -0.28 -18.81 20.76
CA GLY A 102 -0.77 -18.72 19.38
C GLY A 102 -2.29 -18.66 19.25
N GLN A 103 -3.01 -18.76 20.37
CA GLN A 103 -4.47 -18.76 20.47
C GLN A 103 -4.94 -17.66 21.43
N PRO A 104 -6.22 -17.29 21.40
CA PRO A 104 -6.79 -16.39 22.41
C PRO A 104 -6.56 -16.97 23.81
N PRO A 105 -5.88 -16.23 24.72
CA PRO A 105 -5.55 -16.76 26.03
C PRO A 105 -6.82 -16.96 26.86
N PRO A 106 -6.90 -18.02 27.69
CA PRO A 106 -8.07 -18.31 28.52
C PRO A 106 -8.08 -17.44 29.80
N MET A 107 -7.96 -16.13 29.66
CA MET A 107 -7.87 -15.17 30.76
C MET A 107 -9.08 -14.24 30.80
N THR A 108 -9.70 -14.08 31.98
CA THR A 108 -10.92 -13.27 32.15
C THR A 108 -10.71 -11.78 31.86
N ASN A 109 -9.51 -11.25 32.11
CA ASN A 109 -9.20 -9.83 31.93
C ASN A 109 -8.40 -9.51 30.66
N TYR A 110 -8.29 -10.47 29.73
CA TYR A 110 -7.60 -10.25 28.46
C TYR A 110 -8.63 -9.94 27.36
N PRO A 111 -8.38 -8.95 26.49
CA PRO A 111 -9.33 -8.58 25.46
C PRO A 111 -9.64 -9.75 24.51
N ALA A 112 -10.92 -9.91 24.19
CA ALA A 112 -11.33 -10.87 23.17
C ALA A 112 -10.72 -10.50 21.81
N PRO A 113 -10.46 -11.48 20.92
CA PRO A 113 -9.95 -11.21 19.58
C PRO A 113 -10.86 -10.24 18.82
N MET A 114 -10.27 -9.19 18.23
CA MET A 114 -11.02 -8.17 17.48
C MET A 114 -11.71 -8.72 16.23
N LEU A 115 -11.24 -9.83 15.67
CA LEU A 115 -11.79 -10.44 14.47
C LEU A 115 -11.58 -11.96 14.45
N ASN A 116 -12.41 -12.64 13.65
CA ASN A 116 -12.17 -14.04 13.28
C ASN A 116 -11.27 -14.11 12.04
N TYR A 117 -10.05 -14.64 12.20
CA TYR A 117 -9.07 -14.71 11.12
C TYR A 117 -9.57 -15.44 9.87
N LYS A 118 -10.24 -16.59 10.03
CA LYS A 118 -10.70 -17.40 8.88
C LYS A 118 -11.73 -16.62 8.07
N ALA A 119 -12.71 -16.02 8.74
CA ALA A 119 -13.75 -15.22 8.10
C ALA A 119 -13.16 -13.96 7.43
N ALA A 120 -12.31 -13.20 8.13
CA ALA A 120 -11.66 -12.00 7.60
C ALA A 120 -10.81 -12.32 6.36
N ARG A 121 -10.00 -13.38 6.43
CA ARG A 121 -9.20 -13.85 5.28
C ARG A 121 -10.08 -14.24 4.10
N GLN A 122 -11.14 -15.01 4.33
CA GLN A 122 -12.06 -15.41 3.26
C GLN A 122 -12.68 -14.18 2.58
N HIS A 123 -13.12 -13.20 3.38
CA HIS A 123 -13.66 -11.95 2.87
C HIS A 123 -12.65 -11.19 2.01
N ARG A 124 -11.41 -11.04 2.51
CA ARG A 124 -10.35 -10.34 1.78
C ARG A 124 -9.95 -11.05 0.49
N VAL A 125 -9.83 -12.38 0.50
CA VAL A 125 -9.55 -13.15 -0.72
C VAL A 125 -10.62 -12.92 -1.77
N LYS A 126 -11.90 -12.95 -1.37
CA LYS A 126 -13.02 -12.66 -2.29
C LYS A 126 -12.93 -11.24 -2.86
N GLN A 127 -12.59 -10.24 -2.04
CA GLN A 127 -12.39 -8.87 -2.52
C GLN A 127 -11.24 -8.76 -3.52
N LEU A 128 -10.09 -9.36 -3.22
CA LEU A 128 -8.92 -9.36 -4.10
C LEU A 128 -9.23 -10.04 -5.44
N GLU A 129 -9.96 -11.16 -5.42
CA GLU A 129 -10.39 -11.84 -6.64
C GLU A 129 -11.37 -11.00 -7.45
N ALA A 130 -12.31 -10.30 -6.80
CA ALA A 130 -13.22 -9.39 -7.47
C ALA A 130 -12.46 -8.19 -8.09
N GLN A 131 -11.50 -7.60 -7.36
CA GLN A 131 -10.65 -6.52 -7.86
C GLN A 131 -9.82 -6.98 -9.07
N ARG A 132 -9.18 -8.15 -8.97
CA ARG A 132 -8.45 -8.75 -10.08
C ARG A 132 -9.36 -9.01 -11.28
N GLY A 133 -10.56 -9.54 -11.06
CA GLY A 133 -11.54 -9.76 -12.11
C GLY A 133 -11.91 -8.48 -12.85
N LYS A 134 -12.14 -7.38 -12.13
CA LYS A 134 -12.38 -6.06 -12.75
C LYS A 134 -11.21 -5.62 -13.63
N PHE A 135 -9.98 -5.78 -13.14
CA PHE A 135 -8.78 -5.41 -13.88
C PHE A 135 -8.57 -6.28 -15.13
N LEU A 136 -8.70 -7.61 -15.01
CA LEU A 136 -8.52 -8.54 -16.13
C LEU A 136 -9.60 -8.37 -17.22
N ASN A 137 -10.82 -7.99 -16.84
CA ASN A 137 -11.92 -7.75 -17.76
C ASN A 137 -11.96 -6.31 -18.30
N THR A 138 -11.01 -5.47 -17.93
CA THR A 138 -10.94 -4.09 -18.43
C THR A 138 -10.54 -4.09 -19.90
N ALA A 139 -11.29 -3.38 -20.75
CA ALA A 139 -11.00 -3.35 -22.18
C ALA A 139 -9.79 -2.45 -22.54
N ASN A 140 -9.51 -1.42 -21.74
CA ASN A 140 -8.39 -0.48 -21.94
C ASN A 140 -7.78 -0.07 -20.59
N LEU A 141 -6.48 -0.29 -20.41
CA LEU A 141 -5.77 0.10 -19.18
C LEU A 141 -5.40 1.58 -19.12
N LEU A 142 -5.41 2.32 -20.23
CA LEU A 142 -4.94 3.71 -20.28
C LEU A 142 -5.53 4.61 -19.18
N PRO A 143 -6.84 4.55 -18.85
CA PRO A 143 -7.43 5.39 -17.79
C PRO A 143 -6.98 5.06 -16.36
N TYR A 144 -6.30 3.93 -16.16
CA TYR A 144 -5.83 3.46 -14.85
C TYR A 144 -4.33 3.68 -14.64
N LEU A 145 -3.62 4.20 -15.66
CA LEU A 145 -2.22 4.58 -15.52
C LEU A 145 -2.12 5.95 -14.86
N ALA A 146 -1.24 6.09 -13.88
CA ALA A 146 -0.94 7.37 -13.27
C ALA A 146 -0.02 8.18 -14.19
N ALA A 147 -0.33 9.46 -14.36
CA ALA A 147 0.61 10.39 -14.98
C ALA A 147 1.80 10.63 -14.04
N LEU A 148 2.97 10.90 -14.61
CA LEU A 148 4.09 11.40 -13.84
C LEU A 148 3.69 12.76 -13.24
N PRO A 149 4.01 13.04 -11.96
CA PRO A 149 3.83 14.37 -11.39
C PRO A 149 4.61 15.42 -12.20
N GLU A 150 4.06 16.64 -12.30
CA GLU A 150 4.76 17.76 -12.93
C GLU A 150 6.00 18.18 -12.12
N ASP A 151 5.94 17.99 -10.80
CA ASP A 151 7.01 18.27 -9.87
C ASP A 151 7.51 16.96 -9.23
N LEU A 152 8.79 16.67 -9.44
CA LEU A 152 9.48 15.51 -8.87
C LEU A 152 10.26 15.86 -7.60
N THR A 153 10.16 17.11 -7.13
CA THR A 153 10.84 17.58 -5.93
C THR A 153 10.39 16.71 -4.74
N PRO A 154 11.35 16.09 -4.02
CA PRO A 154 11.01 15.26 -2.86
C PRO A 154 10.26 16.06 -1.78
N PHE A 155 9.34 15.41 -1.09
CA PHE A 155 8.64 16.00 0.04
C PHE A 155 9.64 16.47 1.12
N GLY A 156 9.45 17.70 1.63
CA GLY A 156 10.27 18.26 2.71
C GLY A 156 11.57 18.93 2.27
N THR A 157 11.80 19.08 0.96
CA THR A 157 12.93 19.83 0.40
C THR A 157 13.01 21.26 0.97
N ASP A 158 11.88 21.89 1.22
CA ASP A 158 11.79 23.26 1.75
C ASP A 158 12.25 23.35 3.21
N LEU A 159 12.22 22.22 3.92
CA LEU A 159 12.52 22.13 5.35
C LEU A 159 13.96 21.68 5.62
N TYR A 160 14.56 20.94 4.69
CA TYR A 160 15.90 20.37 4.83
C TYR A 160 16.73 20.71 3.61
N GLY A 161 17.84 21.43 3.81
CA GLY A 161 18.79 21.71 2.75
C GLY A 161 19.36 20.43 2.16
N GLY A 162 19.24 20.25 0.84
CA GLY A 162 19.74 19.09 0.13
C GLY A 162 19.96 19.38 -1.36
N GLU A 163 20.81 18.58 -2.00
CA GLU A 163 21.00 18.62 -3.44
C GLU A 163 19.81 17.95 -4.12
N VAL A 164 18.77 18.72 -4.38
CA VAL A 164 17.57 18.29 -5.13
C VAL A 164 17.52 18.91 -6.52
N ALA A 165 18.53 19.68 -6.92
CA ALA A 165 18.57 20.35 -8.22
C ALA A 165 18.47 19.35 -9.40
N TRP A 166 18.92 18.11 -9.19
CA TRP A 166 18.76 17.01 -10.14
C TRP A 166 17.29 16.66 -10.42
N ALA A 167 16.37 16.84 -9.47
CA ALA A 167 14.95 16.53 -9.66
C ALA A 167 14.28 17.48 -10.66
N ASN A 168 14.80 18.71 -10.75
CA ASN A 168 14.35 19.74 -11.69
C ASN A 168 15.10 19.72 -13.02
N GLN A 169 16.08 18.83 -13.17
CA GLN A 169 16.85 18.65 -14.40
C GLN A 169 16.51 17.32 -15.05
N LEU A 170 15.81 17.38 -16.18
CA LEU A 170 15.51 16.22 -17.01
C LEU A 170 16.82 15.69 -17.63
N GLN A 171 17.38 14.63 -17.04
CA GLN A 171 18.58 13.97 -17.54
C GLN A 171 18.22 13.01 -18.69
N THR A 172 18.07 13.57 -19.90
CA THR A 172 17.67 12.83 -21.10
C THR A 172 18.67 11.75 -21.55
N GLU A 173 19.91 11.82 -21.08
CA GLU A 173 20.93 10.80 -21.35
C GLU A 173 20.69 9.50 -20.59
N MET A 174 20.12 9.59 -19.37
CA MET A 174 19.85 8.41 -18.53
C MET A 174 18.40 7.96 -18.59
N PHE A 175 17.47 8.89 -18.81
CA PHE A 175 16.04 8.60 -18.85
C PHE A 175 15.43 9.12 -20.16
N PRO A 176 14.68 8.28 -20.90
CA PRO A 176 13.96 8.74 -22.07
C PRO A 176 12.91 9.80 -21.69
N PRO A 177 12.52 10.67 -22.63
CA PRO A 177 11.46 11.64 -22.38
C PRO A 177 10.15 10.94 -21.99
N PRO A 178 9.33 11.55 -21.12
CA PRO A 178 8.08 10.96 -20.66
C PRO A 178 7.12 10.72 -21.82
N LEU A 179 6.49 9.55 -21.82
CA LEU A 179 5.51 9.18 -22.84
C LEU A 179 4.19 9.93 -22.62
N ALA A 180 3.77 10.71 -23.60
CA ALA A 180 2.49 11.41 -23.57
C ALA A 180 1.32 10.41 -23.74
N LEU A 181 0.78 9.92 -22.63
CA LEU A 181 -0.27 8.90 -22.61
C LEU A 181 -1.52 9.29 -23.44
N GLU A 182 -1.84 10.59 -23.51
CA GLU A 182 -2.99 11.09 -24.28
C GLU A 182 -2.78 11.11 -25.81
N GLN A 183 -1.52 11.05 -26.26
CA GLN A 183 -1.14 11.14 -27.67
C GLN A 183 -0.62 9.81 -28.23
N LEU A 184 -0.75 8.73 -27.46
CA LEU A 184 -0.29 7.39 -27.78
C LEU A 184 -0.76 6.92 -29.17
N GLY A 185 0.19 6.64 -30.06
CA GLY A 185 -0.08 5.99 -31.34
C GLY A 185 -0.41 4.51 -31.18
N THR A 186 -0.99 3.89 -32.22
CA THR A 186 -1.35 2.45 -32.21
C THR A 186 -0.14 1.54 -31.98
N GLN A 187 1.02 1.90 -32.54
CA GLN A 187 2.24 1.09 -32.40
C GLN A 187 2.88 1.24 -31.01
N GLU A 188 2.91 2.46 -30.48
CA GLU A 188 3.41 2.74 -29.12
C GLU A 188 2.53 2.07 -28.07
N ALA A 189 1.20 2.06 -28.26
CA ALA A 189 0.28 1.36 -27.38
C ALA A 189 0.52 -0.16 -27.36
N LYS A 190 0.90 -0.75 -28.50
CA LYS A 190 1.29 -2.17 -28.57
C LYS A 190 2.60 -2.44 -27.84
N LEU A 191 3.60 -1.56 -27.97
CA LEU A 191 4.87 -1.68 -27.25
C LEU A 191 4.68 -1.50 -25.75
N LEU A 192 3.92 -0.49 -25.32
CA LEU A 192 3.63 -0.27 -23.91
C LEU A 192 2.92 -1.47 -23.28
N ARG A 193 2.06 -2.18 -24.03
CA ARG A 193 1.43 -3.42 -23.57
C ARG A 193 2.44 -4.51 -23.21
N THR A 194 3.57 -4.62 -23.91
CA THR A 194 4.55 -5.69 -23.64
C THR A 194 5.27 -5.53 -22.30
N TRP A 195 5.23 -4.33 -21.72
CA TRP A 195 5.81 -4.03 -20.41
C TRP A 195 4.93 -4.54 -19.26
N PHE A 196 3.66 -4.85 -19.54
CA PHE A 196 2.73 -5.40 -18.57
C PHE A 196 2.58 -6.91 -18.77
N VAL A 197 2.61 -7.65 -17.67
CA VAL A 197 2.33 -9.10 -17.65
C VAL A 197 0.83 -9.40 -17.94
N ALA A 198 0.00 -8.36 -18.00
CA ALA A 198 -1.44 -8.48 -18.21
C ALA A 198 -1.79 -8.67 -19.70
N HIS A 199 -2.65 -9.65 -20.01
CA HIS A 199 -3.24 -9.81 -21.35
C HIS A 199 -4.26 -8.71 -21.72
N VAL A 200 -4.14 -7.51 -21.17
CA VAL A 200 -5.09 -6.41 -21.33
C VAL A 200 -4.62 -5.46 -22.44
N ASN A 201 -5.55 -4.82 -23.15
CA ASN A 201 -5.20 -3.88 -24.22
C ASN A 201 -4.91 -2.48 -23.66
N ILE A 202 -4.04 -1.75 -24.37
CA ILE A 202 -3.90 -0.30 -24.27
C ILE A 202 -4.41 0.25 -25.59
N LEU A 203 -5.50 1.01 -25.55
CA LEU A 203 -6.08 1.64 -26.72
C LEU A 203 -5.75 3.14 -26.68
N PRO A 204 -5.26 3.72 -27.80
CA PRO A 204 -5.11 5.16 -27.96
C PRO A 204 -6.36 5.92 -27.53
N ALA A 205 -6.18 7.14 -27.04
CA ALA A 205 -7.29 8.05 -26.86
C ALA A 205 -8.03 8.19 -28.20
N ARG A 206 -9.32 7.84 -28.25
CA ARG A 206 -10.15 8.18 -29.42
C ARG A 206 -10.12 9.69 -29.56
N SER A 207 -9.81 10.21 -30.74
CA SER A 207 -9.92 11.64 -31.02
C SER A 207 -11.37 12.09 -30.81
N ARG A 208 -11.71 12.49 -29.59
CA ARG A 208 -12.96 13.19 -29.32
C ARG A 208 -12.76 14.56 -29.94
N ARG A 209 -13.39 14.79 -31.11
CA ARG A 209 -13.74 16.15 -31.52
C ARG A 209 -14.54 16.74 -30.37
N ARG A 210 -13.88 17.53 -29.53
CA ARG A 210 -14.46 18.13 -28.34
C ARG A 210 -15.42 19.21 -28.85
N GLN A 211 -16.72 18.92 -28.91
CA GLN A 211 -17.70 20.00 -28.90
C GLN A 211 -17.56 20.66 -27.53
N ALA A 212 -17.18 21.93 -27.52
CA ALA A 212 -17.07 22.72 -26.31
C ALA A 212 -18.44 22.74 -25.61
N LYS A 213 -18.58 21.98 -24.52
CA LYS A 213 -19.65 22.21 -23.56
C LYS A 213 -19.16 23.28 -22.61
N THR A 214 -19.79 24.45 -22.68
CA THR A 214 -19.70 25.49 -21.67
C THR A 214 -20.07 24.87 -20.32
N ALA A 215 -19.13 24.82 -19.39
CA ALA A 215 -19.40 24.33 -18.04
C ALA A 215 -20.21 25.40 -17.30
N THR A 216 -21.50 25.15 -17.06
CA THR A 216 -22.24 25.86 -16.02
C THR A 216 -21.79 25.28 -14.69
N ILE A 217 -21.01 26.07 -13.94
CA ILE A 217 -20.64 25.77 -12.56
C ILE A 217 -21.92 25.92 -11.73
N ASP A 218 -22.33 24.84 -11.07
CA ASP A 218 -23.45 24.88 -10.12
C ASP A 218 -23.00 25.66 -8.87
N PRO A 219 -23.63 26.79 -8.53
CA PRO A 219 -23.24 27.63 -7.40
C PRO A 219 -23.39 26.94 -6.03
N ASN A 220 -24.02 25.76 -5.96
CA ASN A 220 -24.20 25.00 -4.72
C ASN A 220 -23.14 23.92 -4.48
N ILE A 221 -22.15 23.75 -5.37
CA ILE A 221 -21.06 22.79 -5.16
C ILE A 221 -19.95 23.46 -4.36
N GLN A 222 -19.92 23.22 -3.04
CA GLN A 222 -18.74 23.50 -2.22
C GLN A 222 -17.74 22.35 -2.35
N GLN A 223 -16.58 22.64 -2.95
CA GLN A 223 -15.44 21.73 -2.96
C GLN A 223 -14.77 21.78 -1.58
N LEU A 224 -14.90 20.72 -0.79
CA LEU A 224 -14.22 20.59 0.49
C LEU A 224 -12.72 20.38 0.26
N SER A 225 -11.93 21.44 0.47
CA SER A 225 -10.46 21.34 0.58
C SER A 225 -10.10 20.80 1.97
N LEU A 226 -9.30 19.73 2.02
CA LEU A 226 -8.79 19.12 3.27
C LEU A 226 -7.47 19.75 3.74
N LEU A 227 -7.04 20.84 3.10
CA LEU A 227 -5.90 21.65 3.52
C LEU A 227 -6.38 23.10 3.52
N GLY A 228 -6.30 23.74 4.69
CA GLY A 228 -6.73 25.13 4.86
C GLY A 228 -5.97 26.06 3.93
N ASP A 229 -6.68 27.03 3.37
CA ASP A 229 -6.10 28.02 2.48
C ASP A 229 -5.03 28.84 3.24
N PRO A 230 -3.83 29.05 2.65
CA PRO A 230 -2.84 29.95 3.22
C PRO A 230 -3.29 31.42 3.09
N PRO A 231 -2.76 32.33 3.94
CA PRO A 231 -3.22 33.72 4.05
C PRO A 231 -3.03 34.58 2.80
#